data_AF-A0A538NLN4-F1
#
_entry.id   AF-A0A538NLN4-F1
#
_cell.length_a   1.000
_cell.length_b   1.000
_cell.length_c   1.000
_cell.angle_alpha   90.00
_cell.angle_beta   90.00
_cell.angle_gamma   90.00
#
_symmetry.space_group_name_H-M   'P 1'
#
loop_
_entity.id
_entity.type
_entity.pdbx_description
1 polymer ?
#
loop_
_entity_poly.entity_id
_entity_poly.type
_entity_poly.pdbx_seq_one_letter_code
_entity_poly.pdbx_strand_id
1 'polypeptide(L)'
;MGFKISEAKTIAVQSVITSADAAQAKALAKQIQEWPADILTREQRNGFLNSLLVKWSDLDPVGAAKFFDTMQMDAMRFHPAASVIAQNWAAIDPLAAIEWARAHGDTQGFQGAMNGAINGWWSKDHAAAEQYVATRATDSTGRQMASTLTSYIFSKDPEHAKEWVGKLPDLDTRRQAEHVLVIQMAVNDPQGASEYAATLPADVREATLGGAINYWAASDLAA
;
A
#
# COMPACT_ATOMS: atom_id res chain seq x y z
N MET A 1 -19.53 27.19 -27.89
CA MET A 1 -18.61 26.19 -27.32
C MET A 1 -19.17 24.82 -27.65
N GLY A 2 -18.64 24.13 -28.67
CA GLY A 2 -19.09 22.79 -29.03
C GLY A 2 -18.20 21.75 -28.35
N PHE A 3 -18.78 20.91 -27.48
CA PHE A 3 -18.08 19.74 -26.95
C PHE A 3 -17.66 18.84 -28.11
N LYS A 4 -16.39 18.43 -28.16
CA LYS A 4 -15.94 17.43 -29.13
C LYS A 4 -16.58 16.09 -28.75
N ILE A 5 -17.13 15.37 -29.73
CA ILE A 5 -17.85 14.10 -29.51
C ILE A 5 -17.01 13.08 -28.70
N SER A 6 -15.68 13.10 -28.82
CA SER A 6 -14.76 12.27 -28.04
C SER A 6 -14.73 12.60 -26.54
N GLU A 7 -14.85 13.88 -26.18
CA GLU A 7 -14.86 14.36 -24.81
C GLU A 7 -16.17 13.96 -24.11
N ALA A 8 -17.30 14.13 -24.79
CA ALA A 8 -18.61 13.68 -24.30
C ALA A 8 -18.66 12.17 -24.07
N LYS A 9 -18.06 11.36 -24.97
CA LYS A 9 -17.94 9.91 -24.79
C LYS A 9 -17.07 9.55 -23.58
N THR A 10 -15.93 10.21 -23.39
CA THR A 10 -15.03 9.97 -22.25
C THR A 10 -15.73 10.28 -20.92
N ILE A 11 -16.45 11.40 -20.84
CA ILE A 11 -17.20 11.80 -19.64
C ILE A 11 -18.31 10.77 -19.32
N ALA A 12 -19.02 10.29 -20.35
CA ALA A 12 -20.04 9.27 -20.17
C ALA A 12 -19.44 7.96 -19.61
N VAL A 13 -18.31 7.51 -20.16
CA VAL A 13 -17.60 6.31 -19.68
C VAL A 13 -17.14 6.49 -18.24
N GLN A 14 -16.56 7.65 -17.90
CA GLN A 14 -16.15 7.96 -16.54
C GLN A 14 -17.34 7.90 -15.55
N SER A 15 -18.49 8.45 -15.93
CA SER A 15 -19.70 8.42 -15.08
C SER A 15 -20.20 7.00 -14.81
N VAL A 16 -20.21 6.15 -15.85
CA VAL A 16 -20.57 4.73 -15.73
C VAL A 16 -19.60 3.99 -14.81
N ILE A 17 -18.29 4.19 -14.98
CA ILE A 17 -17.28 3.56 -14.12
C ILE A 17 -17.42 4.02 -12.66
N THR A 18 -17.64 5.31 -12.43
CA THR A 18 -17.78 5.86 -11.08
C THR A 18 -19.00 5.29 -10.36
N SER A 19 -20.11 5.05 -11.07
CA SER A 19 -21.35 4.48 -10.52
C SER A 19 -21.38 2.95 -10.49
N ALA A 20 -20.46 2.27 -11.17
CA ALA A 20 -20.43 0.81 -11.24
C ALA A 20 -20.22 0.15 -9.86
N ASP A 21 -21.01 -0.87 -9.56
CA ASP A 21 -20.74 -1.83 -8.48
C ASP A 21 -19.63 -2.83 -8.86
N ALA A 22 -19.25 -3.73 -7.96
CA ALA A 22 -18.17 -4.69 -8.19
C ALA A 22 -18.46 -5.67 -9.36
N ALA A 23 -19.71 -6.09 -9.54
CA ALA A 23 -20.10 -7.01 -10.60
C ALA A 23 -20.11 -6.30 -11.97
N GLN A 24 -20.62 -5.07 -12.01
CA GLN A 24 -20.55 -4.20 -13.17
C GLN A 24 -19.10 -3.85 -13.51
N ALA A 25 -18.25 -3.61 -12.50
CA ALA A 25 -16.85 -3.30 -12.68
C ALA A 25 -16.10 -4.43 -13.38
N LYS A 26 -16.36 -5.69 -12.99
CA LYS A 26 -15.85 -6.88 -13.67
C LYS A 26 -16.24 -6.93 -15.15
N ALA A 27 -17.52 -6.69 -15.46
CA ALA A 27 -18.00 -6.71 -16.84
C ALA A 27 -17.36 -5.59 -17.68
N LEU A 28 -17.30 -4.37 -17.12
CA LEU A 28 -16.73 -3.19 -17.77
C LEU A 28 -15.22 -3.32 -17.99
N ALA A 29 -14.48 -3.88 -17.04
CA ALA A 29 -13.03 -4.08 -17.17
C ALA A 29 -12.69 -4.93 -18.39
N LYS A 30 -13.41 -6.04 -18.58
CA LYS A 30 -13.24 -6.93 -19.73
C LYS A 30 -13.56 -6.23 -21.05
N GLN A 31 -14.64 -5.45 -21.09
CA GLN A 31 -15.03 -4.72 -22.31
C GLN A 31 -14.01 -3.62 -22.66
N ILE A 32 -13.62 -2.80 -21.69
CA ILE A 32 -12.72 -1.65 -21.90
C ILE A 32 -11.32 -2.09 -22.33
N GLN A 33 -10.87 -3.27 -21.90
CA GLN A 33 -9.61 -3.85 -22.38
C GLN A 33 -9.58 -4.03 -23.89
N GLU A 34 -10.72 -4.39 -24.49
CA GLU A 34 -10.88 -4.69 -25.92
C GLU A 34 -11.21 -3.46 -26.78
N TRP A 35 -11.63 -2.35 -26.18
CA TRP A 35 -12.04 -1.16 -26.93
C TRP A 35 -10.89 -0.54 -27.71
N PRO A 36 -11.10 -0.11 -28.97
CA PRO A 36 -10.03 0.39 -29.81
C PRO A 36 -9.54 1.80 -29.39
N ALA A 37 -8.34 2.16 -29.85
CA ALA A 37 -7.62 3.37 -29.38
C ALA A 37 -8.27 4.69 -29.83
N ASP A 38 -9.12 4.66 -30.86
CA ASP A 38 -9.94 5.77 -31.34
C ASP A 38 -11.14 6.07 -30.41
N ILE A 39 -11.52 5.09 -29.56
CA ILE A 39 -12.56 5.26 -28.54
C ILE A 39 -11.93 5.68 -27.20
N LEU A 40 -10.89 4.99 -26.76
CA LEU A 40 -10.13 5.31 -25.55
C LEU A 40 -8.64 5.26 -25.83
N THR A 41 -7.93 6.34 -25.51
CA THR A 41 -6.47 6.31 -25.55
C THR A 41 -5.95 5.26 -24.56
N ARG A 42 -4.72 4.77 -24.78
CA ARG A 42 -4.08 3.82 -23.86
C ARG A 42 -4.04 4.33 -22.41
N GLU A 43 -3.81 5.63 -22.24
CA GLU A 43 -3.78 6.27 -20.92
C GLU A 43 -5.16 6.27 -20.25
N GLN A 44 -6.20 6.69 -20.97
CA GLN A 44 -7.59 6.67 -20.48
C GLN A 44 -8.03 5.25 -20.11
N ARG A 45 -7.76 4.29 -21.00
CA ARG A 45 -8.04 2.88 -20.76
C ARG A 45 -7.36 2.39 -19.47
N ASN A 46 -6.09 2.74 -19.28
CA ASN A 46 -5.36 2.32 -18.09
C ASN A 46 -5.91 2.94 -16.80
N GLY A 47 -6.30 4.23 -16.81
CA GLY A 47 -6.94 4.87 -15.66
C GLY A 47 -8.28 4.23 -15.29
N PHE A 48 -9.09 3.89 -16.29
CA PHE A 48 -10.35 3.17 -16.12
C PHE A 48 -10.15 1.75 -15.60
N LEU A 49 -9.22 1.00 -16.18
CA LEU A 49 -8.91 -0.36 -15.72
C LEU A 49 -8.42 -0.38 -14.27
N ASN A 50 -7.56 0.57 -13.87
CA ASN A 50 -7.16 0.73 -12.46
C ASN A 50 -8.39 0.87 -11.54
N SER A 51 -9.29 1.79 -11.87
CA SER A 51 -10.49 2.07 -11.07
C SER A 51 -11.44 0.86 -11.00
N LEU A 52 -11.60 0.16 -12.12
CA LEU A 52 -12.49 -1.01 -12.22
C LEU A 52 -11.92 -2.23 -11.49
N LEU A 53 -10.60 -2.40 -11.50
CA LEU A 53 -9.95 -3.50 -10.79
C LEU A 53 -10.06 -3.36 -9.28
N VAL A 54 -9.88 -2.14 -8.77
CA VAL A 54 -10.10 -1.83 -7.36
C VAL A 54 -11.52 -2.23 -6.96
N LYS A 55 -12.54 -1.76 -7.68
CA LYS A 55 -13.95 -2.09 -7.40
C LYS A 55 -14.29 -3.56 -7.56
N TRP A 56 -13.78 -4.22 -8.61
CA TRP A 56 -13.99 -5.66 -8.81
C TRP A 56 -13.41 -6.44 -7.62
N SER A 57 -12.24 -6.04 -7.14
CA SER A 57 -11.58 -6.73 -6.03
C SER A 57 -12.36 -6.70 -4.71
N ASP A 58 -13.31 -5.78 -4.53
CA ASP A 58 -14.17 -5.73 -3.34
C ASP A 58 -15.05 -6.99 -3.20
N LEU A 59 -15.38 -7.64 -4.31
CA LEU A 59 -16.21 -8.86 -4.34
C LEU A 59 -15.43 -10.12 -4.76
N ASP A 60 -14.49 -9.97 -5.69
CA ASP A 60 -13.78 -11.10 -6.31
C ASP A 60 -12.31 -10.72 -6.54
N PRO A 61 -11.51 -10.60 -5.45
CA PRO A 61 -10.11 -10.18 -5.53
C PRO A 61 -9.24 -11.19 -6.30
N VAL A 62 -9.57 -12.49 -6.23
CA VAL A 62 -8.88 -13.53 -7.00
C VAL A 62 -9.15 -13.38 -8.51
N GLY A 63 -10.39 -13.09 -8.90
CA GLY A 63 -10.75 -12.81 -10.30
C GLY A 63 -10.10 -11.53 -10.81
N ALA A 64 -10.07 -10.48 -10.00
CA ALA A 64 -9.39 -9.23 -10.32
C ALA A 64 -7.87 -9.44 -10.49
N ALA A 65 -7.22 -10.21 -9.60
CA ALA A 65 -5.80 -10.58 -9.72
C ALA A 65 -5.52 -11.38 -11.00
N LYS A 66 -6.31 -12.39 -11.31
CA LYS A 66 -6.17 -13.16 -12.56
C LYS A 66 -6.30 -12.27 -13.79
N PHE A 67 -7.25 -11.34 -13.79
CA PHE A 67 -7.40 -10.39 -14.89
C PHE A 67 -6.22 -9.41 -14.96
N PHE A 68 -5.74 -8.92 -13.82
CA PHE A 68 -4.54 -8.11 -13.72
C PHE A 68 -3.36 -8.76 -14.46
N ASP A 69 -3.11 -10.05 -14.19
CA ASP A 69 -2.01 -10.80 -14.77
C ASP A 69 -2.14 -10.94 -16.31
N THR A 70 -3.37 -11.07 -16.85
CA THR A 70 -3.60 -11.21 -18.30
C THR A 70 -3.24 -9.97 -19.11
N MET A 71 -3.23 -8.80 -18.47
CA MET A 71 -3.02 -7.55 -19.18
C MET A 71 -1.53 -7.30 -19.52
N GLN A 72 -0.61 -8.18 -19.09
CA GLN A 72 0.85 -8.09 -19.32
C GLN A 72 1.40 -6.68 -19.10
N MET A 73 0.95 -6.04 -18.01
CA MET A 73 1.11 -4.59 -17.84
C MET A 73 2.48 -4.23 -17.28
N ASP A 74 2.91 -3.01 -17.60
CA ASP A 74 3.93 -2.31 -16.86
C ASP A 74 3.45 -2.14 -15.40
N ALA A 75 4.02 -2.94 -14.49
CA ALA A 75 3.67 -3.01 -13.08
C ALA A 75 3.69 -1.63 -12.39
N MET A 76 4.46 -0.67 -12.91
CA MET A 76 4.53 0.68 -12.37
C MET A 76 3.20 1.44 -12.51
N ARG A 77 2.46 1.22 -13.60
CA ARG A 77 1.24 1.98 -13.92
C ARG A 77 0.00 1.51 -13.16
N PHE A 78 0.07 0.33 -12.56
CA PHE A 78 -1.04 -0.31 -11.86
C PHE A 78 -0.71 -0.66 -10.41
N HIS A 79 0.37 -0.09 -9.86
CA HIS A 79 0.72 -0.20 -8.44
C HIS A 79 -0.47 0.03 -7.50
N PRO A 80 -1.32 1.08 -7.69
CA PRO A 80 -2.46 1.30 -6.79
C PRO A 80 -3.48 0.16 -6.82
N ALA A 81 -3.83 -0.33 -8.01
CA ALA A 81 -4.78 -1.43 -8.14
C ALA A 81 -4.23 -2.73 -7.56
N ALA A 82 -2.96 -3.06 -7.81
CA ALA A 82 -2.33 -4.26 -7.26
C ALA A 82 -2.32 -4.27 -5.72
N SER A 83 -2.04 -3.11 -5.11
CA SER A 83 -2.09 -2.95 -3.65
C SER A 83 -3.48 -3.22 -3.08
N VAL A 84 -4.53 -2.65 -3.68
CA VAL A 84 -5.90 -2.85 -3.21
C VAL A 84 -6.41 -4.27 -3.47
N ILE A 85 -6.09 -4.86 -4.62
CA ILE A 85 -6.40 -6.26 -4.91
C ILE A 85 -5.81 -7.16 -3.83
N ALA A 86 -4.52 -6.99 -3.52
CA ALA A 86 -3.85 -7.78 -2.50
C ALA A 86 -4.43 -7.54 -1.09
N GLN A 87 -4.80 -6.30 -0.76
CA GLN A 87 -5.46 -5.96 0.50
C GLN A 87 -6.81 -6.66 0.64
N ASN A 88 -7.66 -6.58 -0.39
CA ASN A 88 -8.97 -7.22 -0.40
C ASN A 88 -8.86 -8.75 -0.42
N TRP A 89 -7.88 -9.30 -1.14
CA TRP A 89 -7.59 -10.73 -1.12
C TRP A 89 -7.16 -11.18 0.27
N ALA A 90 -6.24 -10.45 0.92
CA ALA A 90 -5.71 -10.85 2.22
C ALA A 90 -6.74 -10.82 3.34
N ALA A 91 -7.85 -10.11 3.15
CA ALA A 91 -9.00 -10.19 4.05
C ALA A 91 -9.71 -11.56 4.03
N ILE A 92 -9.44 -12.40 3.02
CA ILE A 92 -10.04 -13.73 2.82
C ILE A 92 -8.96 -14.82 2.92
N ASP A 93 -7.84 -14.64 2.20
CA ASP A 93 -6.72 -15.58 2.16
C ASP A 93 -5.40 -14.79 2.08
N PRO A 94 -4.80 -14.44 3.23
CA PRO A 94 -3.60 -13.61 3.27
C PRO A 94 -2.37 -14.29 2.71
N LEU A 95 -2.24 -15.61 2.84
CA LEU A 95 -1.09 -16.33 2.31
C LEU A 95 -1.13 -16.36 0.79
N ALA A 96 -2.30 -16.62 0.19
CA ALA A 96 -2.44 -16.58 -1.26
C ALA A 96 -2.19 -15.16 -1.84
N ALA A 97 -2.64 -14.11 -1.14
CA ALA A 97 -2.38 -12.72 -1.52
C ALA A 97 -0.87 -12.38 -1.49
N ILE A 98 -0.16 -12.83 -0.46
CA ILE A 98 1.29 -12.67 -0.33
C ILE A 98 2.03 -13.42 -1.45
N GLU A 99 1.62 -14.66 -1.76
CA GLU A 99 2.22 -15.43 -2.84
C GLU A 99 1.99 -14.79 -4.21
N TRP A 100 0.79 -14.25 -4.47
CA TRP A 100 0.53 -13.48 -5.70
C TRP A 100 1.40 -12.23 -5.80
N ALA A 101 1.55 -11.49 -4.70
CA ALA A 101 2.42 -10.32 -4.65
C ALA A 101 3.89 -10.70 -4.93
N ARG A 102 4.36 -11.83 -4.37
CA ARG A 102 5.72 -12.34 -4.52
C ARG A 102 6.00 -12.86 -5.93
N ALA A 103 5.02 -13.48 -6.59
CA ALA A 103 5.17 -14.10 -7.91
C ALA A 103 5.64 -13.11 -9.01
N HIS A 104 5.46 -11.81 -8.79
CA HIS A 104 5.84 -10.76 -9.72
C HIS A 104 7.15 -10.03 -9.35
N GLY A 105 7.86 -10.55 -8.34
CA GLY A 105 9.20 -10.11 -7.94
C GLY A 105 9.26 -8.69 -7.36
N ASP A 106 10.49 -8.19 -7.18
CA ASP A 106 10.79 -6.88 -6.59
C ASP A 106 10.58 -5.70 -7.55
N THR A 107 9.68 -5.83 -8.52
CA THR A 107 9.28 -4.66 -9.31
C THR A 107 8.56 -3.68 -8.36
N GLN A 108 8.83 -2.38 -8.47
CA GLN A 108 8.26 -1.38 -7.54
C GLN A 108 6.73 -1.50 -7.43
N GLY A 109 6.04 -1.87 -8.52
CA GLY A 109 4.61 -2.18 -8.57
C GLY A 109 4.14 -3.22 -7.55
N PHE A 110 4.92 -4.27 -7.33
CA PHE A 110 4.54 -5.43 -6.51
C PHE A 110 4.96 -5.35 -5.05
N GLN A 111 5.88 -4.43 -4.72
CA GLN A 111 6.06 -4.00 -3.32
C GLN A 111 4.76 -3.39 -2.76
N GLY A 112 4.01 -2.64 -3.57
CA GLY A 112 2.67 -2.15 -3.21
C GLY A 112 1.66 -3.25 -2.94
N ALA A 113 1.68 -4.32 -3.74
CA ALA A 113 0.85 -5.51 -3.53
C ALA A 113 1.21 -6.22 -2.22
N MET A 114 2.50 -6.40 -1.92
CA MET A 114 2.96 -6.99 -0.66
C MET A 114 2.47 -6.17 0.54
N ASN A 115 2.64 -4.84 0.49
CA ASN A 115 2.15 -3.94 1.53
C ASN A 115 0.62 -4.03 1.69
N GLY A 116 -0.09 -4.08 0.57
CA GLY A 116 -1.54 -4.27 0.54
C GLY A 116 -1.97 -5.55 1.25
N ALA A 117 -1.34 -6.68 0.92
CA ALA A 117 -1.62 -7.98 1.54
C ALA A 117 -1.40 -7.96 3.06
N ILE A 118 -0.27 -7.44 3.51
CA ILE A 118 0.05 -7.38 4.94
C ILE A 118 -0.92 -6.47 5.70
N ASN A 119 -1.26 -5.30 5.13
CA ASN A 119 -2.20 -4.37 5.73
C ASN A 119 -3.63 -4.92 5.76
N GLY A 120 -4.04 -5.62 4.70
CA GLY A 120 -5.33 -6.31 4.60
C GLY A 120 -5.46 -7.44 5.60
N TRP A 121 -4.40 -8.24 5.76
CA TRP A 121 -4.33 -9.28 6.78
C TRP A 121 -4.46 -8.67 8.17
N TRP A 122 -3.63 -7.67 8.51
CA TRP A 122 -3.68 -7.03 9.82
C TRP A 122 -5.11 -6.52 10.10
N SER A 123 -5.72 -5.79 9.16
CA SER A 123 -7.08 -5.24 9.33
C SER A 123 -8.17 -6.29 9.61
N LYS A 124 -7.93 -7.58 9.36
CA LYS A 124 -8.83 -8.69 9.71
C LYS A 124 -8.39 -9.48 10.93
N ASP A 125 -7.09 -9.70 11.08
CA ASP A 125 -6.49 -10.46 12.17
C ASP A 125 -5.13 -9.84 12.52
N HIS A 126 -5.15 -8.88 13.46
CA HIS A 126 -3.95 -8.18 13.92
C HIS A 126 -2.88 -9.18 14.40
N ALA A 127 -3.27 -10.12 15.25
CA ALA A 127 -2.35 -11.04 15.92
C ALA A 127 -1.68 -11.99 14.92
N ALA A 128 -2.43 -12.57 13.99
CA ALA A 128 -1.86 -13.47 12.99
C ALA A 128 -0.92 -12.73 12.02
N ALA A 129 -1.27 -11.53 11.57
CA ALA A 129 -0.42 -10.73 10.69
C ALA A 129 0.87 -10.31 11.39
N GLU A 130 0.77 -9.83 12.63
CA GLU A 130 1.91 -9.45 13.46
C GLU A 130 2.86 -10.63 13.73
N GLN A 131 2.31 -11.80 14.07
CA GLN A 131 3.09 -13.02 14.27
C GLN A 131 3.78 -13.45 12.97
N TYR A 132 3.07 -13.39 11.84
CA TYR A 132 3.63 -13.75 10.55
C TYR A 132 4.82 -12.87 10.17
N VAL A 133 4.70 -11.56 10.37
CA VAL A 133 5.77 -10.59 10.09
C VAL A 133 6.93 -10.77 11.08
N ALA A 134 6.66 -10.85 12.38
CA ALA A 134 7.69 -11.00 13.41
C ALA A 134 8.54 -12.27 13.23
N THR A 135 7.94 -13.37 12.76
CA THR A 135 8.66 -14.63 12.50
C THR A 135 9.49 -14.62 11.22
N ARG A 136 9.27 -13.67 10.31
CA ARG A 136 9.96 -13.57 9.01
C ARG A 136 10.89 -12.37 8.90
N ALA A 137 10.84 -11.45 9.85
CA ALA A 137 11.70 -10.28 9.89
C ALA A 137 13.11 -10.63 10.40
N THR A 138 13.81 -11.50 9.68
CA THR A 138 15.18 -11.93 10.00
C THR A 138 16.21 -11.53 8.94
N ASP A 139 15.75 -11.02 7.80
CA ASP A 139 16.57 -10.52 6.70
C ASP A 139 16.09 -9.13 6.24
N SER A 140 16.72 -8.57 5.20
CA SER A 140 16.35 -7.26 4.67
C SER A 140 14.91 -7.18 4.19
N THR A 141 14.40 -8.25 3.57
CA THR A 141 13.05 -8.28 3.00
C THR A 141 12.01 -8.32 4.12
N GLY A 142 12.21 -9.19 5.11
CA GLY A 142 11.36 -9.25 6.29
C GLY A 142 11.41 -7.98 7.14
N ARG A 143 12.58 -7.33 7.25
CA ARG A 143 12.71 -6.01 7.90
C ARG A 143 11.89 -4.93 7.20
N GLN A 144 11.86 -4.94 5.87
CA GLN A 144 11.04 -4.02 5.10
C GLN A 144 9.55 -4.29 5.37
N MET A 145 9.12 -5.55 5.42
CA MET A 145 7.75 -5.91 5.77
C MET A 145 7.37 -5.42 7.18
N ALA A 146 8.26 -5.57 8.15
CA ALA A 146 8.04 -5.06 9.51
C ALA A 146 7.92 -3.54 9.55
N SER A 147 8.75 -2.82 8.78
CA SER A 147 8.69 -1.36 8.67
C SER A 147 7.38 -0.87 8.03
N THR A 148 6.91 -1.55 6.98
CA THR A 148 5.60 -1.29 6.36
C THR A 148 4.48 -1.50 7.38
N LEU A 149 4.46 -2.66 8.05
CA LEU A 149 3.40 -2.95 9.00
C LEU A 149 3.43 -1.98 10.19
N THR A 150 4.62 -1.59 10.66
CA THR A 150 4.80 -0.56 11.70
C THR A 150 4.12 0.74 11.29
N SER A 151 4.39 1.18 10.06
CA SER A 151 3.80 2.40 9.49
C SER A 151 2.27 2.33 9.43
N TYR A 152 1.76 1.17 9.01
CA TYR A 152 0.33 0.96 8.90
C TYR A 152 -0.35 0.95 10.27
N ILE A 153 0.20 0.20 11.23
CA ILE A 153 -0.31 0.16 12.60
C ILE A 153 -0.27 1.56 13.21
N PHE A 154 0.85 2.28 13.11
CA PHE A 154 0.97 3.63 13.68
C PHE A 154 -0.08 4.60 13.14
N SER A 155 -0.42 4.51 11.84
CA SER A 155 -1.47 5.33 11.24
C SER A 155 -2.88 5.05 11.78
N LYS A 156 -3.09 3.90 12.43
CA LYS A 156 -4.37 3.47 13.00
C LYS A 156 -4.40 3.55 14.53
N ASP A 157 -3.32 3.13 15.16
CA ASP A 157 -3.11 3.04 16.60
C ASP A 157 -1.61 3.22 16.93
N PRO A 158 -1.19 4.47 17.23
CA PRO A 158 0.20 4.79 17.57
C PRO A 158 0.74 4.01 18.78
N GLU A 159 -0.09 3.75 19.81
CA GLU A 159 0.36 3.07 21.02
C GLU A 159 0.53 1.58 20.77
N HIS A 160 -0.41 0.94 20.06
CA HIS A 160 -0.26 -0.46 19.66
C HIS A 160 0.96 -0.66 18.75
N ALA A 161 1.29 0.31 17.90
CA ALA A 161 2.50 0.26 17.07
C ALA A 161 3.77 0.22 17.94
N LYS A 162 3.87 1.08 18.97
CA LYS A 162 5.00 1.08 19.92
C LYS A 162 5.10 -0.26 20.66
N GLU A 163 3.97 -0.79 21.13
CA GLU A 163 3.93 -2.08 21.83
C GLU A 163 4.40 -3.23 20.94
N TRP A 164 3.89 -3.31 19.71
CA TRP A 164 4.24 -4.38 18.78
C TRP A 164 5.73 -4.31 18.40
N VAL A 165 6.23 -3.11 18.09
CA VAL A 165 7.65 -2.90 17.77
C VAL A 165 8.57 -3.33 18.92
N GLY A 166 8.22 -2.99 20.17
CA GLY A 166 8.99 -3.43 21.35
C GLY A 166 9.06 -4.96 21.50
N LYS A 167 8.06 -5.69 21.01
CA LYS A 167 7.96 -7.16 21.06
C LYS A 167 8.66 -7.87 19.89
N LEU A 168 9.19 -7.14 18.90
CA LEU A 168 9.90 -7.75 17.78
C LEU A 168 11.16 -8.49 18.28
N PRO A 169 11.37 -9.77 17.89
CA PRO A 169 12.43 -10.60 18.44
C PRO A 169 13.81 -10.22 17.87
N ASP A 170 13.87 -9.91 16.58
CA ASP A 170 15.10 -9.53 15.89
C ASP A 170 15.47 -8.08 16.24
N LEU A 171 16.70 -7.89 16.73
CA LEU A 171 17.15 -6.59 17.23
C LEU A 171 17.26 -5.55 16.13
N ASP A 172 17.80 -5.91 14.96
CA ASP A 172 17.98 -4.97 13.85
C ASP A 172 16.63 -4.55 13.25
N THR A 173 15.70 -5.49 13.16
CA THR A 173 14.31 -5.21 12.79
C THR A 173 13.65 -4.25 13.77
N ARG A 174 13.75 -4.54 15.07
CA ARG A 174 13.17 -3.68 16.11
C ARG A 174 13.72 -2.26 16.02
N ARG A 175 15.04 -2.10 15.94
CA ARG A 175 15.70 -0.78 15.79
C ARG A 175 15.21 -0.01 14.56
N GLN A 176 15.10 -0.70 13.43
CA GLN A 176 14.60 -0.09 12.20
C GLN A 176 13.14 0.35 12.33
N ALA A 177 12.29 -0.45 12.96
CA ALA A 177 10.90 -0.12 13.21
C ALA A 177 10.73 1.01 14.25
N GLU A 178 11.56 1.04 15.29
CA GLU A 178 11.64 2.15 16.25
C GLU A 178 12.00 3.46 15.53
N HIS A 179 12.96 3.42 14.60
CA HIS A 179 13.31 4.57 13.78
C HIS A 179 12.13 5.06 12.93
N VAL A 180 11.36 4.13 12.34
CA VAL A 180 10.13 4.45 11.59
C VAL A 180 9.10 5.16 12.49
N LEU A 181 8.88 4.66 13.71
CA LEU A 181 7.96 5.29 14.67
C LEU A 181 8.36 6.74 14.97
N VAL A 182 9.64 6.98 15.28
CA VAL A 182 10.11 8.34 15.61
C VAL A 182 9.92 9.29 14.43
N ILE A 183 10.24 8.85 13.20
CA ILE A 183 10.04 9.68 12.00
C ILE A 183 8.54 10.00 11.82
N GLN A 184 7.65 9.03 11.98
CA GLN A 184 6.22 9.26 11.79
C GLN A 184 5.61 10.14 12.87
N MET A 185 6.07 10.01 14.11
CA MET A 185 5.70 10.92 15.19
C MET A 185 6.16 12.34 14.86
N ALA A 186 7.41 12.52 14.41
CA ALA A 186 7.99 13.84 14.17
C ALA A 186 7.28 14.68 13.10
N VAL A 187 6.49 14.04 12.22
CA VAL A 187 5.68 14.74 11.21
C VAL A 187 4.53 15.54 11.85
N ASN A 188 3.89 15.01 12.89
CA ASN A 188 2.68 15.61 13.50
C ASN A 188 2.88 16.06 14.95
N ASP A 189 3.79 15.40 15.68
CA ASP A 189 4.14 15.66 17.08
C ASP A 189 5.67 15.59 17.27
N PRO A 190 6.38 16.67 16.87
CA PRO A 190 7.81 16.79 17.08
C PRO A 190 8.27 16.53 18.51
N GLN A 191 7.54 17.09 19.49
CA GLN A 191 7.91 16.99 20.89
C GLN A 191 7.74 15.55 21.40
N GLY A 192 6.59 14.94 21.14
CA GLY A 192 6.35 13.54 21.50
C GLY A 192 7.33 12.59 20.81
N ALA A 193 7.77 12.90 19.59
CA ALA A 193 8.82 12.13 18.90
C ALA A 193 10.15 12.20 19.64
N SER A 194 10.57 13.39 20.11
CA SER A 194 11.77 13.54 20.93
C SER A 194 11.65 12.85 22.29
N GLU A 195 10.51 12.97 22.96
CA GLU A 195 10.25 12.30 24.25
C GLU A 195 10.30 10.78 24.10
N TYR A 196 9.67 10.23 23.06
CA TYR A 196 9.73 8.80 22.76
C TYR A 196 11.15 8.37 22.40
N ALA A 197 11.84 9.10 21.53
CA ALA A 197 13.23 8.80 21.15
C ALA A 197 14.18 8.77 22.36
N ALA A 198 13.94 9.61 23.37
CA ALA A 198 14.73 9.61 24.61
C ALA A 198 14.62 8.29 25.40
N THR A 199 13.52 7.56 25.25
CA THR A 199 13.30 6.25 25.89
C THR A 199 13.98 5.07 25.18
N LEU A 200 14.43 5.28 23.94
CA LEU A 200 15.03 4.23 23.10
C LEU A 200 16.50 3.96 23.45
N PRO A 201 17.06 2.79 23.05
CA PRO A 201 18.48 2.50 23.17
C PRO A 201 19.35 3.60 22.58
N ALA A 202 20.55 3.80 23.14
CA ALA A 202 21.40 4.95 22.82
C ALA A 202 21.71 5.08 21.33
N ASP A 203 21.99 3.96 20.67
CA ASP A 203 22.28 3.87 19.24
C ASP A 203 21.08 4.27 18.37
N VAL A 204 19.86 3.88 18.75
CA VAL A 204 18.63 4.25 18.04
C VAL A 204 18.27 5.70 18.28
N ARG A 205 18.37 6.15 19.54
CA ARG A 205 18.14 7.54 19.94
C ARG A 205 19.04 8.49 19.17
N GLU A 206 20.34 8.22 19.09
CA GLU A 206 21.30 9.08 18.36
C GLU A 206 20.98 9.15 16.86
N ALA A 207 20.67 8.01 16.23
CA ALA A 207 20.31 7.97 14.81
C ALA A 207 19.00 8.71 14.50
N THR A 208 18.00 8.58 15.37
CA THR A 208 16.68 9.21 15.19
C THR A 208 16.69 10.71 15.48
N LEU A 209 17.39 11.16 16.54
CA LEU A 209 17.49 12.58 16.87
C LEU A 209 18.22 13.37 15.78
N GLY A 210 19.28 12.81 15.19
CA GLY A 210 19.95 13.44 14.05
C GLY A 210 19.02 13.61 12.84
N GLY A 211 18.16 12.62 12.57
CA GLY A 211 17.15 12.68 11.50
C GLY A 211 16.05 13.71 11.78
N ALA A 212 15.51 13.72 12.98
CA ALA A 212 14.44 14.65 13.39
C ALA A 212 14.92 16.11 13.39
N ILE A 213 16.13 16.38 13.89
CA ILE A 213 16.75 17.72 13.87
C ILE A 213 16.92 18.22 12.43
N ASN A 214 17.41 17.37 11.52
CA ASN A 214 17.56 17.74 10.12
C ASN A 214 16.21 18.01 9.44
N TYR A 215 15.18 17.23 9.77
CA TYR A 215 13.83 17.41 9.23
C TYR A 215 13.18 18.72 9.70
N TRP A 216 13.31 19.07 10.97
CA TRP A 216 12.78 20.33 11.50
C TRP A 216 13.56 21.55 11.02
N ALA A 217 14.90 21.47 10.97
CA ALA A 217 15.70 22.55 10.40
C ALA A 217 15.31 22.85 8.94
N ALA A 218 14.99 21.82 8.15
CA ALA A 218 14.52 21.99 6.78
C ALA A 218 13.08 22.53 6.70
N SER A 219 12.22 22.18 7.65
CA SER A 219 10.81 22.60 7.69
C SER A 219 10.63 24.03 8.21
N ASP A 220 11.40 24.44 9.24
CA ASP A 220 11.42 25.81 9.78
C ASP A 220 12.01 26.82 8.79
N LEU A 221 12.95 26.41 7.94
CA LEU A 221 13.49 27.26 6.88
C LEU A 221 12.52 27.48 5.71
N ALA A 222 11.43 26.71 5.64
CA ALA A 222 10.42 26.78 4.58
C ALA A 222 9.12 27.49 5.01
N ALA A 223 9.00 27.89 6.29
CA ALA A 223 7.88 28.64 6.86
C ALA A 223 8.20 30.15 6.93
#